data_AF-A0A661UFK6-F1
#
_entry.id   AF-A0A661UFK6-F1
#
_cell.length_a   1.000
_cell.length_b   1.000
_cell.length_c   1.000
_cell.angle_alpha   90.00
_cell.angle_beta   90.00
_cell.angle_gamma   90.00
#
_symmetry.space_group_name_H-M   'P 1'
#
loop_
_entity.id
_entity.type
_entity.pdbx_description
1 polymer ?
#
loop_
_entity_poly.entity_id
_entity_poly.type
_entity_poly.pdbx_seq_one_letter_code
_entity_poly.pdbx_strand_id
1 'polypeptide(L)'
;ETAISLGQILGVDAIITGSITNLGKNVKINARLISTETGSVFAVASVNVLKDSTIKLLMGESISNSANNTSNPSQIPQHSGLKAPVVNHGIQFELKECFFTNGFLTTIFEVTNLDMDKEVSFYDRAKNGYARIIDDKGREFRSPQQFLGTHKQGWNGIENVTMVQDVGTQYTLKFPNVKSKPSTVKRLDMLLFIPDLQNYFTITFRDIPVE
;
A
#
# COMPACT_ATOMS: atom_id res chain seq x y z
N GLU A 1 23.26 -18.69 2.78
CA GLU A 1 23.65 -18.09 1.49
C GLU A 1 23.00 -16.72 1.35
N THR A 2 23.63 -15.78 0.65
CA THR A 2 23.10 -14.42 0.47
C THR A 2 22.26 -14.34 -0.81
N ALA A 3 21.32 -13.38 -0.86
CA ALA A 3 20.56 -13.10 -2.07
C ALA A 3 21.47 -12.77 -3.28
N ILE A 4 22.65 -12.19 -3.01
CA ILE A 4 23.65 -11.87 -4.04
C ILE A 4 24.20 -13.15 -4.68
N SER A 5 24.70 -14.08 -3.87
CA SER A 5 25.23 -15.35 -4.39
C SER A 5 24.17 -16.16 -5.12
N LEU A 6 22.94 -16.21 -4.58
CA LEU A 6 21.84 -16.93 -5.21
C LEU A 6 21.43 -16.30 -6.55
N GLY A 7 21.42 -14.97 -6.64
CA GLY A 7 21.14 -14.26 -7.88
C GLY A 7 22.20 -14.46 -8.96
N GLN A 8 23.48 -14.55 -8.59
CA GLN A 8 24.57 -14.88 -9.53
C GLN A 8 24.44 -16.29 -10.11
N ILE A 9 24.02 -17.26 -9.29
CA ILE A 9 23.80 -18.64 -9.73
C ILE A 9 22.60 -18.74 -10.66
N LEU A 10 21.50 -18.05 -10.32
CA LEU A 10 20.22 -18.15 -11.03
C LEU A 10 20.07 -17.15 -12.19
N GLY A 11 20.95 -16.15 -12.28
CA GLY A 11 20.90 -15.12 -13.33
C GLY A 11 19.68 -14.21 -13.22
N VAL A 12 19.24 -13.87 -12.00
CA VAL A 12 18.05 -13.04 -11.75
C VAL A 12 18.41 -11.72 -11.08
N ASP A 13 17.68 -10.64 -11.39
CA ASP A 13 17.94 -9.27 -10.89
C ASP A 13 17.39 -9.02 -9.48
N ALA A 14 16.43 -9.84 -9.05
CA ALA A 14 15.83 -9.75 -7.73
C ALA A 14 15.27 -11.10 -7.26
N ILE A 15 15.21 -11.26 -5.93
CA ILE A 15 14.62 -12.43 -5.27
C ILE A 15 13.46 -11.95 -4.40
N ILE A 16 12.30 -12.60 -4.55
CA ILE A 16 11.20 -12.44 -3.60
C ILE A 16 11.33 -13.48 -2.51
N THR A 17 11.36 -13.02 -1.26
CA THR A 17 11.34 -13.86 -0.07
C THR A 17 10.13 -13.50 0.77
N GLY A 18 9.60 -14.43 1.55
CA GLY A 18 8.40 -14.15 2.30
C GLY A 18 7.97 -15.25 3.25
N SER A 19 6.85 -15.02 3.91
CA SER A 19 6.16 -16.02 4.73
C SER A 19 4.68 -16.02 4.41
N ILE A 20 4.11 -17.23 4.39
CA ILE A 20 2.67 -17.45 4.37
C ILE A 20 2.30 -18.02 5.74
N THR A 21 1.49 -17.30 6.50
CA THR A 21 1.10 -17.67 7.85
C THR A 21 -0.40 -17.95 7.88
N ASN A 22 -0.76 -19.19 8.21
CA ASN A 22 -2.14 -19.59 8.44
C ASN A 22 -2.61 -19.08 9.82
N LEU A 23 -3.63 -18.24 9.86
CA LEU A 23 -4.21 -17.64 11.07
C LEU A 23 -5.65 -18.14 11.31
N GLY A 24 -5.96 -19.38 10.89
CA GLY A 24 -7.28 -19.97 10.98
C GLY A 24 -8.18 -19.55 9.82
N LYS A 25 -9.02 -18.53 10.00
CA LYS A 25 -9.92 -18.03 8.94
C LYS A 25 -9.20 -17.21 7.87
N ASN A 26 -7.99 -16.75 8.17
CA ASN A 26 -7.22 -15.88 7.31
C ASN A 26 -5.84 -16.46 7.02
N VAL A 27 -5.21 -15.94 5.97
CA VAL A 27 -3.81 -16.18 5.62
C VAL A 27 -3.11 -14.83 5.55
N LYS A 28 -2.05 -14.67 6.33
CA LYS A 28 -1.17 -13.51 6.22
C LYS A 28 -0.01 -13.87 5.30
N ILE A 29 0.19 -13.08 4.25
CA ILE A 29 1.30 -13.22 3.31
C ILE A 29 2.19 -12.01 3.51
N ASN A 30 3.46 -12.23 3.86
CA ASN A 30 4.48 -11.19 3.89
C ASN A 30 5.48 -11.48 2.78
N ALA A 31 5.82 -10.51 1.96
CA ALA A 31 6.83 -10.63 0.92
C ALA A 31 7.82 -9.46 0.98
N ARG A 32 9.07 -9.72 0.61
CA ARG A 32 10.18 -8.79 0.51
C ARG A 32 10.91 -9.07 -0.79
N LEU A 33 11.08 -8.06 -1.62
CA LEU A 33 11.87 -8.10 -2.83
C LEU A 33 13.28 -7.59 -2.51
N ILE A 34 14.28 -8.41 -2.82
CA ILE A 34 15.69 -8.18 -2.53
C ILE A 34 16.44 -8.08 -3.85
N SER A 35 17.18 -6.99 -4.04
CA SER A 35 18.09 -6.84 -5.18
C SER A 35 19.23 -7.85 -5.05
N THR A 36 19.50 -8.62 -6.10
CA THR A 36 20.61 -9.58 -6.13
C THR A 36 21.94 -8.91 -6.44
N GLU A 37 21.92 -7.70 -7.00
CA GLU A 37 23.12 -6.88 -7.19
C GLU A 37 23.64 -6.32 -5.86
N THR A 38 22.74 -5.78 -5.03
CA THR A 38 23.12 -5.03 -3.82
C THR A 38 22.82 -5.74 -2.51
N GLY A 39 22.05 -6.83 -2.55
CA GLY A 39 21.55 -7.54 -1.35
C GLY A 39 20.52 -6.75 -0.54
N SER A 40 20.07 -5.60 -1.04
CA SER A 40 19.18 -4.69 -0.31
C SER A 40 17.71 -5.01 -0.57
N VAL A 41 16.88 -4.95 0.48
CA VAL A 41 15.42 -4.98 0.35
C VAL A 41 14.96 -3.63 -0.19
N PHE A 42 14.28 -3.63 -1.33
CA PHE A 42 13.78 -2.39 -1.93
C PHE A 42 12.26 -2.36 -2.14
N ALA A 43 11.55 -3.49 -1.99
CA ALA A 43 10.09 -3.50 -1.88
C ALA A 43 9.61 -4.53 -0.85
N VAL A 44 8.47 -4.25 -0.21
CA VAL A 44 7.80 -5.15 0.75
C VAL A 44 6.29 -5.11 0.54
N ALA A 45 5.59 -6.21 0.82
CA ALA A 45 4.13 -6.30 0.78
C ALA A 45 3.62 -7.17 1.95
N SER A 46 2.48 -6.82 2.55
CA SER A 46 1.84 -7.63 3.59
C SER A 46 0.32 -7.68 3.38
N VAL A 47 -0.20 -8.81 2.92
CA VAL A 47 -1.64 -8.96 2.71
C VAL A 47 -2.24 -9.95 3.68
N ASN A 48 -3.42 -9.62 4.21
CA ASN A 48 -4.24 -10.51 5.01
C ASN A 48 -5.48 -10.93 4.19
N VAL A 49 -5.50 -12.20 3.76
CA VAL A 49 -6.53 -12.73 2.87
C VAL A 49 -7.48 -13.61 3.67
N LEU A 50 -8.79 -13.35 3.58
CA LEU A 50 -9.80 -14.24 4.13
C LEU A 50 -9.82 -15.53 3.30
N LYS A 51 -9.81 -16.69 3.97
CA LYS A 51 -9.89 -17.96 3.27
C LYS A 51 -11.31 -18.25 2.81
N ASP A 52 -11.51 -18.15 1.51
CA ASP A 52 -12.66 -18.77 0.86
C ASP A 52 -12.46 -20.29 0.68
N SER A 53 -13.45 -20.97 0.11
CA SER A 53 -13.37 -22.40 -0.17
C SER A 53 -12.20 -22.78 -1.09
N THR A 54 -11.82 -21.90 -2.01
CA THR A 54 -10.74 -22.10 -2.97
C THR A 54 -9.38 -22.05 -2.29
N ILE A 55 -9.17 -21.04 -1.44
CA ILE A 55 -7.92 -20.86 -0.68
C ILE A 55 -7.76 -22.02 0.32
N LYS A 56 -8.83 -22.44 0.99
CA LYS A 56 -8.79 -23.61 1.88
C LYS A 56 -8.32 -24.87 1.14
N LEU A 57 -8.87 -25.11 -0.05
CA LEU A 57 -8.47 -26.23 -0.89
C LEU A 57 -6.99 -26.14 -1.30
N LEU A 58 -6.53 -24.97 -1.76
CA LEU A 58 -5.14 -24.74 -2.14
C LEU A 58 -4.16 -24.91 -0.97
N MET A 59 -4.62 -24.65 0.26
CA MET A 59 -3.83 -24.88 1.49
C MET A 59 -3.91 -26.32 2.01
N GLY A 60 -4.59 -27.22 1.30
CA GLY A 60 -4.74 -28.62 1.70
C GLY A 60 -5.71 -28.85 2.86
N GLU A 61 -6.58 -27.89 3.17
CA GLU A 61 -7.65 -28.10 4.15
C GLU A 61 -8.78 -28.92 3.53
N SER A 62 -9.18 -30.01 4.19
CA SER A 62 -10.25 -30.89 3.72
C SER A 62 -11.61 -30.19 3.85
N ILE A 63 -12.33 -30.05 2.74
CA ILE A 63 -13.71 -29.55 2.75
C ILE A 63 -14.62 -30.68 3.23
N SER A 64 -14.95 -30.70 4.52
CA SER A 64 -15.96 -31.61 5.05
C SER A 64 -17.35 -31.16 4.57
N ASN A 65 -17.87 -31.83 3.54
CA ASN A 65 -19.25 -31.63 3.08
C ASN A 65 -20.24 -32.10 4.15
N SER A 66 -20.74 -31.18 4.97
CA SER A 66 -22.03 -31.33 5.64
C SER A 66 -23.06 -30.48 4.91
N ALA A 67 -23.80 -31.14 4.04
CA ALA A 67 -24.95 -30.57 3.36
C ALA A 67 -26.09 -30.34 4.35
N ASN A 68 -26.63 -29.12 4.38
CA ASN A 68 -28.04 -28.88 4.58
C ASN A 68 -28.45 -27.56 3.91
N ASN A 69 -29.39 -27.69 2.97
CA ASN A 69 -30.03 -26.62 2.20
C ASN A 69 -30.85 -25.69 3.11
N THR A 70 -30.80 -24.36 2.90
CA THR A 70 -31.93 -23.53 2.39
C THR A 70 -31.63 -22.01 2.37
N SER A 71 -32.01 -21.39 1.24
CA SER A 71 -32.43 -19.98 1.00
C SER A 71 -31.51 -18.79 1.34
N ASN A 72 -30.88 -18.18 0.32
CA ASN A 72 -31.30 -16.94 -0.39
C ASN A 72 -30.14 -16.34 -1.21
N PRO A 73 -30.35 -15.83 -2.44
CA PRO A 73 -29.32 -15.11 -3.18
C PRO A 73 -29.32 -13.65 -2.72
N SER A 74 -28.55 -13.30 -1.70
CA SER A 74 -28.26 -11.90 -1.36
C SER A 74 -27.02 -11.74 -0.50
N GLN A 75 -26.14 -10.87 -1.01
CA GLN A 75 -25.01 -10.21 -0.35
C GLN A 75 -23.72 -11.04 -0.22
N ILE A 76 -22.88 -10.89 -1.24
CA ILE A 76 -21.42 -10.85 -1.10
C ILE A 76 -21.09 -10.06 0.17
N PRO A 77 -20.41 -10.64 1.18
CA PRO A 77 -19.86 -9.85 2.27
C PRO A 77 -18.77 -8.95 1.67
N GLN A 78 -19.13 -7.72 1.31
CA GLN A 78 -18.20 -6.64 1.08
C GLN A 78 -17.31 -6.54 2.33
N HIS A 79 -15.99 -6.48 2.12
CA HIS A 79 -15.03 -6.11 3.14
C HIS A 79 -15.45 -4.78 3.79
N SER A 80 -16.09 -4.84 4.94
CA SER A 80 -16.34 -3.68 5.79
C SER A 80 -15.01 -3.31 6.45
N GLY A 81 -14.24 -2.42 5.83
CA GLY A 81 -13.08 -1.79 6.48
C GLY A 81 -12.12 -1.06 5.56
N LEU A 82 -11.97 -1.50 4.30
CA LEU A 82 -11.17 -0.78 3.31
C LEU A 82 -12.05 0.26 2.63
N LYS A 83 -11.58 1.51 2.63
CA LYS A 83 -12.28 2.61 1.97
C LYS A 83 -12.35 2.37 0.48
N ALA A 84 -13.46 2.79 -0.12
CA ALA A 84 -13.55 2.91 -1.56
C ALA A 84 -12.33 3.70 -2.10
N PRO A 85 -11.78 3.31 -3.26
CA PRO A 85 -10.72 4.07 -3.90
C PRO A 85 -11.12 5.53 -4.08
N VAL A 86 -10.16 6.43 -3.91
CA VAL A 86 -10.34 7.85 -4.17
C VAL A 86 -9.82 8.14 -5.57
N VAL A 87 -10.68 8.64 -6.46
CA VAL A 87 -10.29 9.01 -7.83
C VAL A 87 -10.24 10.52 -7.95
N ASN A 88 -9.16 11.05 -8.53
CA ASN A 88 -8.99 12.47 -8.80
C ASN A 88 -8.34 12.67 -10.18
N HIS A 89 -9.05 13.28 -11.12
CA HIS A 89 -8.57 13.56 -12.49
C HIS A 89 -7.91 12.35 -13.18
N GLY A 90 -8.57 11.19 -13.10
CA GLY A 90 -8.10 9.93 -13.68
C GLY A 90 -7.04 9.19 -12.87
N ILE A 91 -6.53 9.77 -11.78
CA ILE A 91 -5.61 9.08 -10.87
C ILE A 91 -6.42 8.47 -9.72
N GLN A 92 -6.46 7.15 -9.67
CA GLN A 92 -7.08 6.37 -8.60
C GLN A 92 -6.06 6.06 -7.50
N PHE A 93 -6.49 6.23 -6.26
CA PHE A 93 -5.75 5.85 -5.06
C PHE A 93 -6.54 4.82 -4.27
N GLU A 94 -6.02 3.61 -4.19
CA GLU A 94 -6.56 2.56 -3.34
C GLU A 94 -5.63 2.33 -2.15
N LEU A 95 -6.13 2.60 -0.93
CA LEU A 95 -5.37 2.33 0.28
C LEU A 95 -5.33 0.81 0.51
N LYS A 96 -4.14 0.23 0.50
CA LYS A 96 -3.92 -1.21 0.75
C LYS A 96 -3.60 -1.48 2.22
N GLU A 97 -2.70 -0.69 2.81
CA GLU A 97 -2.23 -0.93 4.17
C GLU A 97 -2.00 0.40 4.93
N CYS A 98 -2.24 0.37 6.24
CA CYS A 98 -1.74 1.37 7.18
C CYS A 98 -1.28 0.68 8.47
N PHE A 99 -0.02 0.82 8.84
CA PHE A 99 0.56 0.14 9.99
C PHE A 99 1.59 0.99 10.72
N PHE A 100 1.79 0.68 12.00
CA PHE A 100 2.80 1.32 12.83
C PHE A 100 3.94 0.37 13.15
N THR A 101 5.17 0.78 12.83
CA THR A 101 6.38 0.01 13.16
C THR A 101 7.59 0.93 13.36
N ASN A 102 8.43 0.64 14.36
CA ASN A 102 9.70 1.33 14.61
C ASN A 102 9.60 2.87 14.66
N GLY A 103 8.51 3.42 15.22
CA GLY A 103 8.31 4.87 15.29
C GLY A 103 7.83 5.52 13.99
N PHE A 104 7.53 4.71 12.96
CA PHE A 104 6.94 5.14 11.70
C PHE A 104 5.50 4.68 11.61
N LEU A 105 4.63 5.60 11.18
CA LEU A 105 3.31 5.27 10.67
C LEU A 105 3.39 5.24 9.15
N THR A 106 3.14 4.07 8.57
CA THR A 106 3.30 3.82 7.15
C THR A 106 1.95 3.62 6.51
N THR A 107 1.72 4.23 5.35
CA THR A 107 0.58 3.94 4.48
C THR A 107 1.06 3.49 3.12
N ILE A 108 0.45 2.43 2.59
CA ILE A 108 0.73 1.89 1.26
C ILE A 108 -0.54 2.01 0.43
N PHE A 109 -0.39 2.63 -0.73
CA PHE A 109 -1.42 2.76 -1.75
C PHE A 109 -1.02 2.00 -3.00
N GLU A 110 -2.02 1.53 -3.73
CA GLU A 110 -1.92 1.28 -5.15
C GLU A 110 -2.48 2.50 -5.87
N VAL A 111 -1.69 3.07 -6.78
CA VAL A 111 -2.04 4.26 -7.55
C VAL A 111 -2.09 3.89 -9.02
N THR A 112 -3.23 4.13 -9.66
CA THR A 112 -3.46 3.74 -11.06
C THR A 112 -3.92 4.95 -11.86
N ASN A 113 -3.33 5.16 -13.04
CA ASN A 113 -3.85 6.10 -14.01
C ASN A 113 -4.92 5.41 -14.87
N LEU A 114 -6.15 5.91 -14.84
CA LEU A 114 -7.29 5.39 -15.57
C LEU A 114 -7.49 6.07 -16.93
N ASP A 115 -6.75 7.13 -17.20
CA ASP A 115 -6.72 7.81 -18.50
C ASP A 115 -5.47 7.41 -19.29
N MET A 116 -5.29 7.99 -20.47
CA MET A 116 -4.03 7.91 -21.21
C MET A 116 -2.83 8.32 -20.34
N ASP A 117 -1.66 7.79 -20.67
CA ASP A 117 -0.39 8.10 -20.03
C ASP A 117 -0.25 9.59 -19.74
N LYS A 118 0.02 9.94 -18.48
CA LYS A 118 0.18 11.33 -18.06
C LYS A 118 1.22 11.47 -16.99
N GLU A 119 1.80 12.65 -16.92
CA GLU A 119 2.74 13.01 -15.86
C GLU A 119 2.01 13.46 -14.60
N VAL A 120 2.53 13.08 -13.43
CA VAL A 120 2.05 13.54 -12.13
C VAL A 120 3.21 13.80 -11.18
N SER A 121 2.97 14.67 -10.20
CA SER A 121 3.90 14.91 -9.10
C SER A 121 3.18 14.78 -7.76
N PHE A 122 3.86 14.20 -6.79
CA PHE A 122 3.42 14.10 -5.40
C PHE A 122 4.24 15.07 -4.56
N TYR A 123 3.67 16.23 -4.25
CA TYR A 123 4.40 17.32 -3.60
C TYR A 123 4.36 17.21 -2.08
N ASP A 124 5.51 17.46 -1.47
CA ASP A 124 5.69 17.52 -0.03
C ASP A 124 6.85 18.45 0.35
N ARG A 125 6.57 19.75 0.34
CA ARG A 125 7.58 20.80 0.53
C ARG A 125 8.31 20.63 1.87
N ALA A 126 9.64 20.47 1.81
CA ALA A 126 10.55 20.04 2.88
C ALA A 126 10.53 20.75 4.26
N LYS A 127 9.68 21.76 4.50
CA LYS A 127 9.58 22.44 5.80
C LYS A 127 8.24 22.33 6.51
N ASN A 128 7.13 22.20 5.79
CA ASN A 128 5.80 22.15 6.39
C ASN A 128 4.92 21.00 5.88
N GLY A 129 5.40 20.23 4.89
CA GLY A 129 4.80 19.00 4.35
C GLY A 129 3.32 19.10 3.99
N TYR A 130 2.97 19.05 2.71
CA TYR A 130 1.55 19.01 2.35
C TYR A 130 0.92 17.67 2.72
N ALA A 131 1.71 16.60 2.72
CA ALA A 131 1.26 15.32 3.20
C ALA A 131 1.24 15.33 4.73
N ARG A 132 0.07 14.98 5.30
CA ARG A 132 -0.13 14.97 6.74
C ARG A 132 -1.08 13.87 7.19
N ILE A 133 -0.85 13.37 8.40
CA ILE A 133 -1.76 12.49 9.13
C ILE A 133 -2.19 13.16 10.42
N ILE A 134 -3.47 13.03 10.77
CA ILE A 134 -4.01 13.34 12.09
C ILE A 134 -4.56 12.02 12.67
N ASP A 135 -4.12 11.65 13.85
CA ASP A 135 -4.57 10.42 14.51
C ASP A 135 -5.79 10.59 15.42
N ASP A 136 -6.21 9.50 16.05
CA ASP A 136 -7.33 9.42 17.00
C ASP A 136 -7.13 10.23 18.29
N LYS A 137 -5.91 10.68 18.57
CA LYS A 137 -5.57 11.55 19.70
C LYS A 137 -5.37 13.00 19.25
N GLY A 138 -5.65 13.31 17.99
CA GLY A 138 -5.47 14.64 17.42
C GLY A 138 -4.02 15.03 17.18
N ARG A 139 -3.07 14.09 17.24
CA ARG A 139 -1.65 14.35 16.96
C ARG A 139 -1.47 14.44 15.44
N GLU A 140 -0.82 15.50 15.00
CA GLU A 140 -0.50 15.71 13.57
C GLU A 140 0.94 15.30 13.27
N PHE A 141 1.11 14.53 12.20
CA PHE A 141 2.40 14.11 11.66
C PHE A 141 2.49 14.59 10.21
N ARG A 142 3.64 15.16 9.84
CA ARG A 142 3.88 15.80 8.54
C ARG A 142 5.18 15.31 7.94
N SER A 143 5.40 15.68 6.68
CA SER A 143 6.66 15.47 5.96
C SER A 143 7.08 13.99 5.90
N PRO A 144 6.21 13.09 5.40
CA PRO A 144 6.56 11.69 5.27
C PRO A 144 7.74 11.49 4.32
N GLN A 145 8.42 10.36 4.44
CA GLN A 145 9.25 9.85 3.36
C GLN A 145 8.33 9.20 2.31
N GLN A 146 8.45 9.63 1.05
CA GLN A 146 7.62 9.18 -0.06
C GLN A 146 8.40 8.32 -1.05
N PHE A 147 7.72 7.28 -1.54
CA PHE A 147 8.22 6.37 -2.58
C PHE A 147 7.08 6.04 -3.54
N LEU A 148 7.30 6.13 -4.85
CA LEU A 148 6.34 5.75 -5.89
C LEU A 148 7.04 4.80 -6.86
N GLY A 149 6.70 3.51 -6.80
CA GLY A 149 7.48 2.49 -7.50
C GLY A 149 8.96 2.55 -7.10
N THR A 150 9.83 2.81 -8.07
CA THR A 150 11.28 3.00 -7.87
C THR A 150 11.67 4.46 -7.61
N HIS A 151 10.75 5.41 -7.75
CA HIS A 151 11.03 6.82 -7.50
C HIS A 151 11.03 7.12 -6.00
N LYS A 152 12.07 7.81 -5.55
CA LYS A 152 12.20 8.33 -4.18
C LYS A 152 12.04 9.85 -4.20
N GLN A 153 11.45 10.41 -3.16
CA GLN A 153 11.30 11.86 -3.04
C GLN A 153 12.63 12.62 -3.14
N GLY A 154 12.60 13.75 -3.84
CA GLY A 154 13.59 14.81 -3.80
C GLY A 154 13.22 15.88 -2.78
N TRP A 155 13.65 17.12 -3.02
CA TRP A 155 13.41 18.26 -2.12
C TRP A 155 11.92 18.67 -2.04
N ASN A 156 11.21 18.58 -3.16
CA ASN A 156 9.82 19.02 -3.26
C ASN A 156 8.79 17.88 -3.12
N GLY A 157 9.24 16.64 -2.96
CA GLY A 157 8.42 15.44 -3.11
C GLY A 157 8.88 14.59 -4.29
N ILE A 158 7.98 13.82 -4.89
CA ILE A 158 8.22 13.05 -6.12
C ILE A 158 7.71 13.89 -7.29
N GLU A 159 8.57 14.20 -8.25
CA GLU A 159 8.26 15.11 -9.34
C GLU A 159 8.28 14.38 -10.68
N ASN A 160 7.36 14.77 -11.56
CA ASN A 160 7.33 14.50 -12.98
C ASN A 160 7.43 13.01 -13.33
N VAL A 161 6.57 12.19 -12.70
CA VAL A 161 6.50 10.75 -12.96
C VAL A 161 5.41 10.47 -13.98
N THR A 162 5.78 9.82 -15.08
CA THR A 162 4.82 9.28 -16.04
C THR A 162 4.07 8.09 -15.45
N MET A 163 2.77 8.23 -15.26
CA MET A 163 1.88 7.15 -14.88
C MET A 163 1.28 6.54 -16.15
N VAL A 164 1.65 5.29 -16.44
CA VAL A 164 1.13 4.53 -17.59
C VAL A 164 -0.32 4.11 -17.33
N GLN A 165 -1.16 4.21 -18.35
CA GLN A 165 -2.56 3.80 -18.30
C GLN A 165 -2.71 2.36 -17.77
N ASP A 166 -3.63 2.19 -16.83
CA ASP A 166 -4.01 0.92 -16.20
C ASP A 166 -2.86 0.17 -15.48
N VAL A 167 -1.71 0.82 -15.26
CA VAL A 167 -0.59 0.24 -14.49
C VAL A 167 -0.65 0.70 -13.04
N GLY A 168 -0.97 -0.24 -12.14
CA GLY A 168 -0.95 -0.03 -10.70
C GLY A 168 0.48 0.16 -10.17
N THR A 169 0.75 1.32 -9.59
CA THR A 169 2.05 1.69 -9.03
C THR A 169 1.95 1.86 -7.52
N GLN A 170 2.82 1.19 -6.77
CA GLN A 170 2.82 1.30 -5.31
C GLN A 170 3.29 2.69 -4.87
N TYR A 171 2.49 3.39 -4.06
CA TYR A 171 2.86 4.64 -3.42
C TYR A 171 2.91 4.48 -1.90
N THR A 172 4.08 4.74 -1.30
CA THR A 172 4.32 4.59 0.12
C THR A 172 4.60 5.93 0.77
N LEU A 173 3.92 6.20 1.88
CA LEU A 173 4.25 7.31 2.79
C LEU A 173 4.69 6.77 4.14
N LYS A 174 5.83 7.24 4.65
CA LYS A 174 6.34 6.89 5.98
C LYS A 174 6.46 8.13 6.84
N PHE A 175 5.55 8.30 7.79
CA PHE A 175 5.54 9.42 8.73
C PHE A 175 6.43 9.09 9.94
N PRO A 176 7.52 9.83 10.17
CA PRO A 176 8.44 9.57 11.28
C PRO A 176 7.92 10.14 12.61
N ASN A 177 8.65 9.86 13.69
CA ASN A 177 8.48 10.46 15.02
C ASN A 177 7.13 10.15 15.70
N VAL A 178 6.49 9.05 15.33
CA VAL A 178 5.26 8.59 15.96
C VAL A 178 5.61 7.84 17.25
N LYS A 179 5.39 8.47 18.40
CA LYS A 179 5.83 7.94 19.71
C LYS A 179 5.06 6.70 20.18
N SER A 180 3.83 6.53 19.72
CA SER A 180 2.99 5.39 20.09
C SER A 180 1.94 5.11 19.03
N LYS A 181 1.66 3.81 18.81
CA LYS A 181 0.67 3.33 17.85
C LYS A 181 -0.70 4.02 18.10
N PRO A 182 -1.24 4.76 17.13
CA PRO A 182 -2.64 5.19 17.16
C PRO A 182 -3.57 4.03 16.81
N SER A 183 -4.81 4.02 17.28
CA SER A 183 -5.79 3.01 16.85
C SER A 183 -6.34 3.31 15.46
N THR A 184 -6.47 4.60 15.12
CA THR A 184 -6.95 5.05 13.81
C THR A 184 -6.20 6.29 13.35
N VAL A 185 -6.02 6.43 12.04
CA VAL A 185 -5.71 7.70 11.38
C VAL A 185 -7.02 8.38 11.02
N LYS A 186 -7.37 9.44 11.74
CA LYS A 186 -8.60 10.21 11.53
C LYS A 186 -8.60 10.99 10.23
N ARG A 187 -7.43 11.42 9.76
CA ARG A 187 -7.30 12.11 8.48
C ARG A 187 -5.91 11.89 7.90
N LEU A 188 -5.84 11.64 6.61
CA LEU A 188 -4.64 11.69 5.81
C LEU A 188 -4.91 12.60 4.61
N ASP A 189 -4.09 13.63 4.43
CA ASP A 189 -4.09 14.48 3.24
C ASP A 189 -2.78 14.29 2.47
N MET A 190 -2.85 14.34 1.14
CA MET A 190 -1.71 14.31 0.22
C MET A 190 -1.92 15.32 -0.90
N LEU A 191 -0.85 15.83 -1.51
CA LEU A 191 -0.93 16.80 -2.60
C LEU A 191 -0.47 16.19 -3.92
N LEU A 192 -1.41 16.07 -4.85
CA LEU A 192 -1.19 15.67 -6.23
C LEU A 192 -1.07 16.93 -7.08
N PHE A 193 -0.08 17.01 -7.96
CA PHE A 193 0.03 18.00 -9.01
C PHE A 193 -0.04 17.31 -10.36
N ILE A 194 -0.82 17.88 -11.27
CA ILE A 194 -0.94 17.38 -12.64
C ILE A 194 -0.43 18.50 -13.55
N PRO A 195 0.76 18.35 -14.18
CA PRO A 195 1.36 19.36 -15.03
C PRO A 195 0.44 19.85 -16.15
N ASP A 196 -0.31 18.96 -16.80
CA ASP A 196 -1.23 19.34 -17.89
C ASP A 196 -2.34 20.29 -17.43
N LEU A 197 -2.73 20.20 -16.17
CA LEU A 197 -3.75 21.06 -15.57
C LEU A 197 -3.16 22.27 -14.85
N GLN A 198 -1.83 22.34 -14.70
CA GLN A 198 -1.11 23.37 -13.95
C GLN A 198 -1.72 23.62 -12.56
N ASN A 199 -2.20 22.58 -11.89
CA ASN A 199 -2.97 22.72 -10.66
C ASN A 199 -2.68 21.61 -9.65
N TYR A 200 -2.94 21.94 -8.38
CA TYR A 200 -2.75 21.06 -7.23
C TYR A 200 -4.09 20.56 -6.70
N PHE A 201 -4.14 19.28 -6.35
CA PHE A 201 -5.32 18.59 -5.85
C PHE A 201 -5.00 17.91 -4.52
N THR A 202 -5.83 18.16 -3.51
CA THR A 202 -5.71 17.48 -2.23
C THR A 202 -6.46 16.15 -2.29
N ILE A 203 -5.76 15.06 -2.01
CA ILE A 203 -6.33 13.72 -1.86
C ILE A 203 -6.50 13.45 -0.37
N THR A 204 -7.72 13.14 0.07
CA THR A 204 -8.05 12.96 1.50
C THR A 204 -8.64 11.60 1.80
N PHE A 205 -8.11 10.95 2.83
CA PHE A 205 -8.65 9.74 3.46
C PHE A 205 -8.98 10.03 4.94
N ARG A 206 -9.91 9.30 5.56
CA ARG A 206 -10.43 9.58 6.92
C ARG A 206 -10.77 8.36 7.75
N ASP A 207 -10.44 8.21 9.02
CA ASP A 207 -10.79 6.97 9.75
C ASP A 207 -10.18 5.71 9.08
N ILE A 208 -8.89 5.79 8.78
CA ILE A 208 -8.08 4.65 8.33
C ILE A 208 -7.71 3.82 9.57
N PRO A 209 -8.04 2.52 9.63
CA PRO A 209 -7.58 1.64 10.71
C PRO A 209 -6.07 1.45 10.64
N VAL A 210 -5.41 1.34 11.81
CA VAL A 210 -3.96 1.12 11.90
C VAL A 210 -3.66 -0.28 12.44
N GLU A 211 -3.04 -1.10 11.59
CA GLU A 211 -2.59 -2.46 11.93
C GLU A 211 -1.35 -2.50 12.81
#